data_AF-A0A352IC27-F1
#
_entry.id   AF-A0A352IC27-F1
#
_cell.length_a   1.000
_cell.length_b   1.000
_cell.length_c   1.000
_cell.angle_alpha   90.00
_cell.angle_beta   90.00
_cell.angle_gamma   90.00
#
_symmetry.space_group_name_H-M   'P 1'
#
loop_
_entity.id
_entity.type
_entity.pdbx_description
1 polymer ?
#
loop_
_entity_poly.entity_id
_entity_poly.type
_entity_poly.pdbx_seq_one_letter_code
_entity_poly.pdbx_strand_id
1 'polypeptide(L)'
;MEPADGADVQALLPSFAPFGVKDGDSEPMLRVVVDHAFSWGAPEREVGQFDCGGCVHGVFQMPDGGYQFHLRDVDGVVCSVMQSSPDFRQCQVCLCGEQAGQRAYGLNSALMMAYAFSTADHDTLLVHASVIRCGGRAYMMTAPSGTGKSTHTRLWYDNIPGCDLMND
;
A
#
# COMPACT_ATOMS: atom_id res chain seq x y z
N MET A 1 19.33 0.00 18.17
CA MET A 1 19.14 -1.36 17.64
C MET A 1 18.83 -1.14 16.17
N GLU A 2 19.83 -1.28 15.31
CA GLU A 2 19.65 -1.08 13.86
C GLU A 2 18.80 -2.22 13.29
N PRO A 3 17.85 -1.95 12.37
CA PRO A 3 17.12 -3.03 11.73
C PRO A 3 18.06 -3.76 10.76
N ALA A 4 18.21 -5.07 10.99
CA ALA A 4 18.91 -5.98 10.10
C ALA A 4 18.21 -5.97 8.72
N ASP A 5 18.99 -5.71 7.66
CA ASP A 5 18.55 -5.59 6.26
C ASP A 5 17.43 -4.56 6.00
N GLY A 6 17.54 -3.39 6.64
CA GLY A 6 16.62 -2.26 6.49
C GLY A 6 16.51 -1.75 5.06
N ALA A 7 15.58 -2.31 4.29
CA ALA A 7 15.02 -1.60 3.15
C ALA A 7 14.55 -0.23 3.64
N ASP A 8 15.13 0.84 3.08
CA ASP A 8 14.67 2.19 3.36
C ASP A 8 13.24 2.33 2.79
N VAL A 9 12.26 2.09 3.66
CA VAL A 9 10.83 2.17 3.33
C VAL A 9 10.49 3.53 2.73
N GLN A 10 11.16 4.60 3.17
CA GLN A 10 10.95 5.94 2.61
C GLN A 10 11.45 6.04 1.17
N ALA A 11 12.59 5.42 0.86
CA ALA A 11 13.10 5.35 -0.50
C ALA A 11 12.22 4.52 -1.44
N LEU A 12 11.49 3.53 -0.92
CA LEU A 12 10.54 2.72 -1.70
C LEU A 12 9.18 3.41 -1.91
N LEU A 13 8.83 4.39 -1.06
CA LEU A 13 7.54 5.07 -1.05
C LEU A 13 7.69 6.60 -1.07
N PRO A 14 8.36 7.19 -2.08
CA PRO A 14 8.62 8.63 -2.11
C PRO A 14 7.34 9.49 -2.16
N SER A 15 6.23 8.97 -2.72
CA SER A 15 4.93 9.66 -2.74
C SER A 15 4.31 9.80 -1.34
N PHE A 16 4.73 8.98 -0.37
CA PHE A 16 4.23 9.05 1.01
C PHE A 16 4.98 10.10 1.85
N ALA A 17 6.16 10.55 1.41
CA ALA A 17 7.00 11.48 2.15
C ALA A 17 6.28 12.78 2.60
N PRO A 18 5.41 13.43 1.78
CA PRO A 18 4.68 14.63 2.20
C PRO A 18 3.68 14.39 3.34
N PHE A 19 3.27 13.14 3.57
CA PHE A 19 2.26 12.77 4.55
C PHE A 19 2.87 12.28 5.87
N GLY A 20 4.20 12.30 5.99
CA GLY A 20 4.91 11.93 7.21
C GLY A 20 4.55 12.85 8.37
N VAL A 21 4.06 12.27 9.46
CA VAL A 21 3.78 12.97 10.72
C VAL A 21 4.66 12.41 11.83
N LYS A 22 4.83 13.18 12.92
CA LYS A 22 5.45 12.65 14.13
C LYS A 22 4.51 11.63 14.77
N ASP A 23 5.07 10.60 15.37
CA ASP A 23 4.32 9.65 16.17
C ASP A 23 3.51 10.39 17.24
N GLY A 24 2.24 10.02 17.37
CA GLY A 24 1.33 10.50 18.39
C GLY A 24 0.84 9.35 19.27
N ASP A 25 0.08 9.69 20.31
CA ASP A 25 -0.45 8.70 21.26
C ASP A 25 -1.72 7.98 20.76
N SER A 26 -2.27 8.39 19.61
CA SER A 26 -3.46 7.77 19.02
C SER A 26 -3.15 6.40 18.44
N GLU A 27 -4.03 5.43 18.71
CA GLU A 27 -3.94 4.11 18.08
C GLU A 27 -4.13 4.23 16.56
N PRO A 28 -3.21 3.69 15.74
CA PRO A 28 -3.37 3.74 14.29
C PRO A 28 -4.51 2.83 13.85
N MET A 29 -5.22 3.26 12.80
CA MET A 29 -6.26 2.46 12.14
C MET A 29 -5.68 1.15 11.58
N LEU A 30 -4.48 1.23 11.01
CA LEU A 30 -3.74 0.14 10.38
C LEU A 30 -2.26 0.22 10.77
N ARG A 31 -1.66 -0.92 11.08
CA ARG A 31 -0.21 -1.07 11.26
C ARG A 31 0.33 -2.05 10.23
N VAL A 32 1.27 -1.59 9.41
CA VAL A 32 2.02 -2.43 8.47
C VAL A 32 3.48 -2.45 8.89
N VAL A 33 4.05 -3.64 9.01
CA VAL A 33 5.45 -3.85 9.38
C VAL A 33 6.13 -4.61 8.26
N VAL A 34 7.27 -4.09 7.79
CA VAL A 34 8.13 -4.82 6.86
C VAL A 34 9.10 -5.66 7.68
N ASP A 35 8.96 -6.98 7.61
CA ASP A 35 9.75 -7.92 8.39
C ASP A 35 10.18 -9.12 7.52
N HIS A 36 11.48 -9.17 7.24
CA HIS A 36 12.10 -10.24 6.47
C HIS A 36 12.34 -11.52 7.29
N ALA A 37 12.38 -11.41 8.62
CA ALA A 37 12.59 -12.52 9.55
C ALA A 37 11.26 -13.14 10.03
N PHE A 38 10.12 -12.57 9.62
CA PHE A 38 8.81 -13.06 10.03
C PHE A 38 8.62 -14.54 9.66
N SER A 39 8.18 -15.33 10.63
CA SER A 39 7.84 -16.73 10.41
C SER A 39 6.46 -16.82 9.76
N TRP A 40 6.44 -17.02 8.44
CA TRP A 40 5.22 -17.15 7.67
C TRP A 40 4.47 -18.43 8.06
N GLY A 41 3.23 -18.26 8.53
CA GLY A 41 2.34 -19.40 8.76
C GLY A 41 2.01 -20.10 7.45
N ALA A 42 1.71 -21.39 7.52
CA ALA A 42 1.16 -22.12 6.38
C ALA A 42 -0.33 -21.76 6.23
N PRO A 43 -0.78 -21.30 5.05
CA PRO A 43 -2.20 -21.09 4.81
C PRO A 43 -2.97 -22.42 4.86
N GLU A 44 -4.22 -22.39 5.31
CA GLU A 44 -5.08 -23.58 5.34
C GLU A 44 -5.79 -23.82 4.01
N ARG A 45 -6.09 -22.74 3.27
CA ARG A 45 -6.89 -22.81 2.04
C ARG A 45 -6.52 -21.68 1.08
N GLU A 46 -6.40 -22.01 -0.19
CA GLU A 46 -6.39 -21.02 -1.27
C GLU A 46 -7.80 -20.47 -1.51
N VAL A 47 -7.93 -19.16 -1.43
CA VAL A 47 -9.18 -18.45 -1.76
C VAL A 47 -9.27 -18.26 -3.28
N GLY A 48 -8.16 -17.90 -3.92
CA GLY A 48 -8.06 -17.82 -5.38
C GLY A 48 -6.87 -17.00 -5.88
N GLN A 49 -6.75 -16.95 -7.21
CA GLN A 49 -5.80 -16.12 -7.95
C GLN A 49 -6.57 -15.05 -8.71
N PHE A 50 -6.22 -13.78 -8.51
CA PHE A 50 -6.93 -12.65 -9.10
C PHE A 50 -5.99 -11.86 -10.00
N ASP A 51 -6.37 -11.71 -11.27
CA ASP A 51 -5.68 -10.84 -12.24
C ASP A 51 -6.16 -9.40 -12.07
N CYS A 52 -5.23 -8.50 -11.79
CA CYS A 52 -5.42 -7.07 -11.63
C CYS A 52 -4.63 -6.30 -12.69
N GLY A 53 -4.92 -6.56 -13.97
CA GLY A 53 -4.30 -5.84 -15.08
C GLY A 53 -2.89 -6.34 -15.40
N GLY A 54 -2.69 -7.65 -15.34
CA GLY A 54 -1.41 -8.34 -15.54
C GLY A 54 -0.72 -8.69 -14.23
N CYS A 55 -1.01 -7.97 -13.14
CA CYS A 55 -0.50 -8.30 -11.82
C CYS A 55 -1.38 -9.36 -11.17
N VAL A 56 -0.79 -10.48 -10.73
CA VAL A 56 -1.54 -11.59 -10.11
C VAL A 56 -1.45 -11.51 -8.59
N HIS A 57 -2.60 -11.49 -7.93
CA HIS A 57 -2.71 -11.58 -6.48
C HIS A 57 -3.24 -12.95 -6.07
N GLY A 58 -2.36 -13.76 -5.48
CA GLY A 58 -2.75 -15.01 -4.84
C GLY A 58 -3.27 -14.72 -3.44
N VAL A 59 -4.46 -15.18 -3.10
CA VAL A 59 -5.10 -14.94 -1.80
C VAL A 59 -5.31 -16.28 -1.10
N PHE A 60 -4.84 -16.34 0.14
CA PHE A 60 -4.91 -17.53 0.97
C PHE A 60 -5.49 -17.18 2.34
N GLN A 61 -6.30 -18.08 2.87
CA GLN A 61 -6.86 -17.96 4.21
C GLN A 61 -5.94 -18.65 5.22
N MET A 62 -5.73 -18.00 6.36
CA MET A 62 -4.92 -18.51 7.47
C MET A 62 -5.81 -19.20 8.52
N PRO A 63 -5.29 -20.17 9.29
CA PRO A 63 -6.06 -20.89 10.31
C PRO A 63 -6.66 -20.00 11.42
N ASP A 64 -6.07 -18.82 11.66
CA ASP A 64 -6.54 -17.84 12.65
C ASP A 64 -7.64 -16.91 12.11
N GLY A 65 -8.07 -17.10 10.86
CA GLY A 65 -9.03 -16.24 10.16
C GLY A 65 -8.41 -15.06 9.44
N GLY A 66 -7.09 -14.86 9.54
CA GLY A 66 -6.34 -13.88 8.76
C GLY A 66 -6.17 -14.29 7.30
N TYR A 67 -5.44 -13.46 6.56
CA TYR A 67 -5.18 -13.70 5.14
C TYR A 67 -3.72 -13.51 4.80
N GLN A 68 -3.24 -14.29 3.83
CA GLN A 68 -1.95 -14.11 3.19
C GLN A 68 -2.13 -13.78 1.70
N PHE A 69 -1.40 -12.77 1.23
CA PHE A 69 -1.43 -12.26 -0.13
C PHE A 69 -0.06 -12.42 -0.76
N HIS A 70 0.00 -13.03 -1.93
CA HIS A 70 1.20 -13.11 -2.76
C HIS A 70 1.05 -12.13 -3.91
N LEU A 71 1.83 -11.06 -3.89
CA LEU A 71 1.73 -9.96 -4.85
C LEU A 71 2.75 -10.13 -5.94
N ARG A 72 2.26 -10.40 -7.16
CA ARG A 72 3.11 -10.61 -8.33
C ARG A 72 3.02 -9.43 -9.28
N ASP A 73 4.13 -9.10 -9.91
CA ASP A 73 4.16 -8.18 -11.03
C ASP A 73 3.64 -8.84 -12.32
N VAL A 74 3.67 -8.10 -13.42
CA VAL A 74 3.21 -8.53 -14.74
C VAL A 74 4.01 -9.69 -15.34
N ASP A 75 5.23 -9.91 -14.85
CA ASP A 75 6.10 -11.02 -15.27
C ASP A 75 5.90 -12.26 -14.37
N GLY A 76 4.99 -12.18 -13.39
CA GLY A 76 4.68 -13.27 -12.45
C GLY A 76 5.65 -13.38 -11.26
N VAL A 77 6.59 -12.45 -11.13
CA VAL A 77 7.59 -12.43 -10.05
C VAL A 77 6.92 -12.01 -8.76
N VAL A 78 7.12 -12.78 -7.68
CA VAL A 78 6.63 -12.41 -6.34
C VAL A 78 7.40 -11.20 -5.85
N CYS A 79 6.74 -10.05 -5.84
CA CYS A 79 7.28 -8.78 -5.39
C CYS A 79 7.24 -8.66 -3.86
N SER A 80 6.16 -9.14 -3.25
CA SER A 80 6.01 -9.20 -1.80
C SER A 80 4.98 -10.23 -1.36
N VAL A 81 5.12 -10.69 -0.12
CA VAL A 81 4.10 -11.46 0.59
C VAL A 81 3.62 -10.63 1.77
N MET A 82 2.29 -10.48 1.90
CA MET A 82 1.67 -9.82 3.04
C MET A 82 0.82 -10.83 3.82
N GLN A 83 0.93 -10.86 5.14
CA GLN A 83 0.03 -11.62 6.01
C GLN A 83 -0.67 -10.64 6.97
N SER A 84 -1.95 -10.83 7.19
CA SER A 84 -2.83 -9.92 7.92
C SER A 84 -3.54 -10.64 9.08
N SER A 85 -3.88 -9.87 10.12
CA SER A 85 -4.90 -10.25 11.10
C SER A 85 -6.28 -10.37 10.44
N PRO A 86 -7.27 -11.05 11.07
CA PRO A 86 -8.61 -11.20 10.50
C PRO A 86 -9.32 -9.89 10.15
N ASP A 87 -9.00 -8.81 10.87
CA ASP A 87 -9.52 -7.46 10.69
C ASP A 87 -8.62 -6.55 9.85
N PHE A 88 -7.51 -7.09 9.31
CA PHE A 88 -6.52 -6.36 8.52
C PHE A 88 -5.82 -5.20 9.25
N ARG A 89 -6.06 -4.98 10.55
CA ARG A 89 -5.46 -3.87 11.31
C ARG A 89 -3.98 -4.08 11.59
N GLN A 90 -3.49 -5.32 11.54
CA GLN A 90 -2.08 -5.67 11.65
C GLN A 90 -1.64 -6.48 10.44
N CYS A 91 -0.69 -5.94 9.68
CA CYS A 91 -0.12 -6.60 8.51
C CYS A 91 1.40 -6.70 8.62
N GLN A 92 1.93 -7.86 8.27
CA GLN A 92 3.35 -8.15 8.11
C GLN A 92 3.64 -8.30 6.63
N VAL A 93 4.73 -7.70 6.14
CA VAL A 93 5.12 -7.71 4.73
C VAL A 93 6.56 -8.17 4.60
N CYS A 94 6.81 -9.21 3.81
CA CYS A 94 8.14 -9.52 3.29
C CYS A 94 8.25 -9.00 1.85
N LEU A 95 9.30 -8.22 1.58
CA LEU A 95 9.64 -7.78 0.23
C LEU A 95 10.52 -8.86 -0.41
N CYS A 96 9.98 -9.54 -1.42
CA CYS A 96 10.63 -10.66 -2.10
C CYS A 96 11.29 -10.25 -3.43
N GLY A 97 10.93 -9.07 -3.97
CA GLY A 97 11.52 -8.56 -5.20
C GLY A 97 13.02 -8.29 -5.06
N GLU A 98 13.78 -8.64 -6.08
CA GLU A 98 15.23 -8.40 -6.10
C GLU A 98 15.54 -6.92 -6.41
N GLN A 99 14.74 -6.32 -7.30
CA GLN A 99 14.93 -4.95 -7.74
C GLN A 99 14.12 -3.97 -6.89
N ALA A 100 14.64 -2.74 -6.71
CA ALA A 100 13.97 -1.70 -5.94
C ALA A 100 12.54 -1.40 -6.46
N GLY A 101 12.34 -1.40 -7.78
CA GLY A 101 11.02 -1.17 -8.39
C GLY A 101 9.99 -2.26 -8.03
N GLN A 102 10.41 -3.53 -8.00
CA GLN A 102 9.56 -4.65 -7.59
C GLN A 102 9.18 -4.56 -6.11
N ARG A 103 10.16 -4.25 -5.26
CA ARG A 103 9.92 -4.05 -3.82
C ARG A 103 8.97 -2.87 -3.56
N ALA A 104 9.16 -1.76 -4.26
CA ALA A 104 8.28 -0.59 -4.17
C ALA A 104 6.85 -0.93 -4.63
N TYR A 105 6.70 -1.61 -5.76
CA TYR A 105 5.41 -2.08 -6.25
C TYR A 105 4.71 -3.00 -5.25
N GLY A 106 5.42 -4.00 -4.73
CA GLY A 106 4.89 -4.95 -3.74
C GLY A 106 4.43 -4.24 -2.47
N LEU A 107 5.27 -3.37 -1.91
CA LEU A 107 4.93 -2.62 -0.70
C LEU A 107 3.74 -1.66 -0.92
N ASN A 108 3.71 -0.92 -2.02
CA ASN A 108 2.61 -0.02 -2.33
C ASN A 108 1.28 -0.78 -2.50
N SER A 109 1.31 -1.92 -3.20
CA SER A 109 0.14 -2.78 -3.38
C SER A 109 -0.34 -3.35 -2.05
N ALA A 110 0.58 -3.83 -1.19
CA ALA A 110 0.26 -4.31 0.15
C ALA A 110 -0.43 -3.23 0.99
N LEU A 111 0.09 -2.00 0.99
CA LEU A 111 -0.51 -0.87 1.71
C LEU A 111 -1.93 -0.55 1.20
N MET A 112 -2.15 -0.52 -0.11
CA MET A 112 -3.48 -0.27 -0.67
C MET A 112 -4.50 -1.32 -0.23
N MET A 113 -4.15 -2.61 -0.28
CA MET A 113 -5.07 -3.67 0.16
C MET A 113 -5.30 -3.65 1.67
N ALA A 114 -4.22 -3.51 2.46
CA ALA A 114 -4.34 -3.42 3.90
C ALA A 114 -5.25 -2.26 4.31
N TYR A 115 -5.09 -1.09 3.68
CA TYR A 115 -5.99 0.05 3.88
C TYR A 115 -7.42 -0.30 3.46
N ALA A 116 -7.65 -0.73 2.22
CA ALA A 116 -8.99 -1.01 1.71
C ALA A 116 -9.79 -1.99 2.58
N PHE A 117 -9.14 -3.05 3.07
CA PHE A 117 -9.81 -4.06 3.88
C PHE A 117 -9.96 -3.66 5.35
N SER A 118 -8.95 -3.00 5.93
CA SER A 118 -9.05 -2.49 7.31
C SER A 118 -10.07 -1.37 7.48
N THR A 119 -10.49 -0.72 6.39
CA THR A 119 -11.50 0.35 6.43
C THR A 119 -12.85 -0.07 5.86
N ALA A 120 -13.02 -1.31 5.41
CA ALA A 120 -14.22 -1.73 4.67
C ALA A 120 -15.51 -1.66 5.49
N ASP A 121 -15.42 -1.85 6.80
CA ASP A 121 -16.54 -1.76 7.76
C ASP A 121 -16.81 -0.33 8.24
N HIS A 122 -16.03 0.65 7.78
CA HIS A 122 -16.14 2.06 8.12
C HIS A 122 -16.80 2.90 7.01
N ASP A 123 -17.66 2.30 6.18
CA ASP A 123 -18.34 2.95 5.04
C ASP A 123 -17.36 3.65 4.08
N THR A 124 -16.18 3.08 3.88
CA THR A 124 -15.14 3.66 3.01
C THR A 124 -15.13 3.06 1.61
N LEU A 125 -14.60 3.83 0.66
CA LEU A 125 -14.29 3.37 -0.70
C LEU A 125 -12.86 3.79 -1.05
N LEU A 126 -12.02 2.83 -1.43
CA LEU A 126 -10.71 3.13 -1.99
C LEU A 126 -10.85 3.53 -3.46
N VAL A 127 -10.35 4.72 -3.81
CA VAL A 127 -10.32 5.22 -5.19
C VAL A 127 -8.87 5.49 -5.58
N HIS A 128 -8.42 4.88 -6.66
CA HIS A 128 -7.09 5.16 -7.22
C HIS A 128 -7.10 6.50 -7.97
N ALA A 129 -6.65 7.56 -7.29
CA ALA A 129 -6.59 8.92 -7.80
C ALA A 129 -5.41 9.68 -7.17
N SER A 130 -4.99 10.78 -7.80
CA SER A 130 -4.16 11.80 -7.15
C SER A 130 -5.08 12.97 -6.79
N VAL A 131 -5.12 13.38 -5.52
CA VAL A 131 -6.12 14.32 -4.99
C VAL A 131 -5.45 15.56 -4.41
N ILE A 132 -5.85 16.72 -4.96
CA ILE A 132 -5.44 18.04 -4.48
C ILE A 132 -6.60 18.74 -3.78
N ARG A 133 -6.36 19.37 -2.64
CA ARG A 133 -7.33 20.23 -1.95
C ARG A 133 -7.04 21.68 -2.29
N CYS A 134 -8.06 22.42 -2.67
CA CYS A 134 -7.96 23.85 -2.99
C CYS A 134 -9.29 24.55 -2.72
N GLY A 135 -9.27 25.65 -1.96
CA GLY A 135 -10.45 26.47 -1.70
C GLY A 135 -11.61 25.71 -1.04
N GLY A 136 -11.30 24.82 -0.09
CA GLY A 136 -12.30 24.02 0.64
C GLY A 136 -12.92 22.88 -0.16
N ARG A 137 -12.36 22.52 -1.32
CA ARG A 137 -12.79 21.40 -2.17
C ARG A 137 -11.65 20.44 -2.42
N ALA A 138 -11.97 19.17 -2.64
CA ALA A 138 -11.03 18.14 -3.09
C ALA A 138 -11.28 17.83 -4.57
N TYR A 139 -10.21 17.82 -5.37
CA TYR A 139 -10.24 17.53 -6.80
C TYR A 139 -9.51 16.23 -7.06
N MET A 140 -10.24 15.20 -7.49
CA MET A 140 -9.69 13.88 -7.77
C MET A 140 -9.31 13.76 -9.24
N MET A 141 -8.03 13.59 -9.52
CA MET A 141 -7.53 13.34 -10.86
C MET A 141 -7.59 11.83 -11.12
N THR A 142 -8.54 11.38 -11.93
CA THR A 142 -8.72 9.97 -12.33
C THR A 142 -8.33 9.79 -13.79
N ALA A 143 -7.32 8.97 -14.05
CA ALA A 143 -6.83 8.64 -15.38
C ALA A 143 -5.99 7.35 -15.31
N PRO A 144 -5.75 6.65 -16.44
CA PRO A 144 -4.88 5.46 -16.46
C PRO A 144 -3.51 5.71 -15.82
N SER A 145 -2.85 4.64 -15.36
CA SER A 145 -1.50 4.76 -14.78
C SER A 145 -0.53 5.33 -15.83
N GLY A 146 0.38 6.21 -15.40
CA GLY A 146 1.37 6.84 -16.29
C GLY A 146 0.88 8.05 -17.11
N THR A 147 -0.37 8.49 -17.00
CA THR A 147 -0.89 9.64 -17.77
C THR A 147 -0.72 11.00 -17.10
N GLY A 148 0.10 11.10 -16.04
CA GLY A 148 0.46 12.38 -15.42
C GLY A 148 -0.51 12.94 -14.36
N LYS A 149 -1.33 12.10 -13.69
CA LYS A 149 -2.21 12.53 -12.59
C LYS A 149 -1.45 13.30 -11.49
N SER A 150 -0.41 12.66 -10.95
CA SER A 150 0.48 13.21 -9.92
C SER A 150 1.23 14.45 -10.39
N THR A 151 1.61 14.48 -11.68
CA THR A 151 2.19 15.69 -12.28
C THR A 151 1.21 16.85 -12.27
N HIS A 152 -0.08 16.61 -12.55
CA HIS A 152 -1.09 17.66 -12.58
C HIS A 152 -1.42 18.19 -11.18
N THR A 153 -1.56 17.32 -10.18
CA THR A 153 -1.75 17.75 -8.77
C THR A 153 -0.51 18.49 -8.25
N ARG A 154 0.69 18.04 -8.61
CA ARG A 154 1.95 18.73 -8.28
C ARG A 154 2.00 20.16 -8.85
N LEU A 155 1.57 20.37 -10.09
CA LEU A 155 1.51 21.71 -10.68
C LEU A 155 0.59 22.65 -9.88
N TRP A 156 -0.54 22.15 -9.40
CA TRP A 156 -1.44 22.93 -8.54
C TRP A 156 -0.80 23.23 -7.18
N TYR A 157 -0.20 22.22 -6.56
CA TYR A 157 0.48 22.35 -5.28
C TYR A 157 1.60 23.40 -5.33
N ASP A 158 2.42 23.38 -6.39
CA ASP A 158 3.58 24.27 -6.51
C ASP A 158 3.21 25.70 -6.98
N ASN A 159 2.07 25.90 -7.67
CA ASN A 159 1.77 27.18 -8.36
C ASN A 159 0.46 27.88 -7.94
N ILE A 160 -0.47 27.19 -7.25
CA ILE A 160 -1.75 27.79 -6.82
C ILE A 160 -1.72 27.93 -5.28
N PRO A 161 -1.74 29.17 -4.75
CA PRO A 161 -1.71 29.40 -3.30
C PRO A 161 -2.89 28.76 -2.56
N GLY A 162 -2.60 28.16 -1.41
CA GLY A 162 -3.61 27.50 -0.56
C GLY A 162 -3.97 26.09 -1.01
N CYS A 163 -3.19 25.49 -1.91
CA CYS A 163 -3.30 24.08 -2.26
C CYS A 163 -2.49 23.19 -1.31
N ASP A 164 -3.02 21.99 -1.02
CA ASP A 164 -2.30 20.94 -0.32
C ASP A 164 -2.69 19.55 -0.86
N LEU A 165 -1.79 18.56 -0.70
CA LEU A 165 -2.03 17.19 -1.15
C LEU A 165 -2.87 16.42 -0.13
N MET A 166 -3.86 15.68 -0.61
CA MET A 166 -4.64 14.75 0.22
C MET A 166 -4.17 13.30 0.06
N ASN A 167 -3.78 12.91 -1.15
CA ASN A 167 -3.08 11.66 -1.45
C ASN A 167 -2.32 11.81 -2.79
N ASP A 168 -1.50 10.81 -3.13
CA ASP A 168 -0.91 10.68 -4.45
C ASP A 168 -0.75 9.21 -4.87
#